data_AF-A0A9E3U0W4-F1
#
_entry.id   AF-A0A9E3U0W4-F1
#
_cell.length_a   1.000
_cell.length_b   1.000
_cell.length_c   1.000
_cell.angle_alpha   90.00
_cell.angle_beta   90.00
_cell.angle_gamma   90.00
#
_symmetry.space_group_name_H-M   'P 1'
#
loop_
_entity.id
_entity.type
_entity.pdbx_description
1 polymer ?
#
loop_
_entity_poly.entity_id
_entity_poly.type
_entity_poly.pdbx_seq_one_letter_code
_entity_poly.pdbx_strand_id
1 'polypeptide(L)'
;MSNPYQTPQFDDRSQFAADGGPAPRPSGKVQQVRVFAALNGVQGGLEVAMGLMLLAFAALFPLLLENDPNMQRLNNDGRSFQLFMTVLYGGLGIAGTVCGALRLMACFKNWNFRGRGLGMISIFAGMGSCITCYCAPTAIAVLVYGLILYLDPYVKDAFAHGEQGVPADKILYDYSAYRPTT
;
A
#
# COMPACT_ATOMS: atom_id res chain seq x y z
N MET A 1 -18.16 56.19 -15.24
CA MET A 1 -18.00 56.12 -13.77
C MET A 1 -17.74 54.65 -13.43
N SER A 2 -16.55 54.31 -12.96
CA SER A 2 -16.19 52.94 -12.55
C SER A 2 -16.88 52.61 -11.23
N ASN A 3 -17.40 51.38 -11.09
CA ASN A 3 -18.06 50.94 -9.86
C ASN A 3 -16.99 50.58 -8.80
N PRO A 4 -16.90 51.30 -7.66
CA PRO A 4 -15.90 51.04 -6.63
C PRO A 4 -16.11 49.72 -5.88
N TYR A 5 -17.25 49.05 -6.06
CA TYR A 5 -17.56 47.75 -5.47
C TYR A 5 -17.42 46.58 -6.45
N GLN A 6 -16.91 46.83 -7.65
CA GLN A 6 -16.68 45.73 -8.59
C GLN A 6 -15.55 44.86 -8.06
N THR A 7 -15.85 43.60 -7.74
CA THR A 7 -14.86 42.61 -7.37
C THR A 7 -13.83 42.51 -8.50
N PRO A 8 -12.52 42.47 -8.19
CA PRO A 8 -11.49 42.26 -9.20
C PRO A 8 -11.86 41.03 -10.03
N GLN A 9 -12.00 41.20 -11.34
CA GLN A 9 -12.17 40.04 -12.22
C GLN A 9 -10.81 39.36 -12.32
N PHE A 10 -10.62 38.31 -11.54
CA PHE A 10 -9.54 37.37 -11.74
C PHE A 10 -9.86 36.60 -13.01
N ASP A 11 -9.23 37.00 -14.11
CA ASP A 11 -9.27 36.24 -15.33
C ASP A 11 -8.28 35.08 -15.18
N ASP A 12 -8.79 33.96 -14.65
CA ASP A 12 -8.06 32.72 -14.34
C ASP A 12 -7.25 32.18 -15.53
N ARG A 13 -7.48 32.68 -16.75
CA ARG A 13 -6.72 32.28 -17.94
C ARG A 13 -5.57 33.22 -18.28
N SER A 14 -5.66 34.51 -18.03
CA SER A 14 -4.63 35.47 -18.47
C SER A 14 -3.52 35.66 -17.42
N GLN A 15 -3.85 35.60 -16.13
CA GLN A 15 -2.84 35.75 -15.07
C GLN A 15 -1.85 34.57 -14.99
N PHE A 16 -2.25 33.37 -15.39
CA PHE A 16 -1.36 32.20 -15.39
C PHE A 16 -0.69 31.93 -16.74
N ALA A 17 -1.17 32.54 -17.83
CA ALA A 17 -0.62 32.34 -19.17
C ALA A 17 0.48 33.35 -19.54
N ALA A 18 0.51 34.52 -18.90
CA ALA A 18 1.35 35.64 -19.36
C ALA A 18 2.85 35.49 -19.08
N ASP A 19 3.26 34.70 -18.08
CA ASP A 19 4.67 34.68 -17.66
C ASP A 19 5.56 33.70 -18.45
N GLY A 20 5.01 32.85 -19.33
CA GLY A 20 5.82 31.85 -20.06
C GLY A 20 6.63 30.90 -19.15
N GLY A 21 6.39 30.97 -17.83
CA GLY A 21 7.05 30.18 -16.83
C GLY A 21 6.63 28.72 -16.93
N PRO A 22 7.47 27.78 -16.49
CA PRO A 22 7.08 26.38 -16.43
C PRO A 22 5.79 26.25 -15.62
N ALA A 23 4.80 25.55 -16.17
CA ALA A 23 3.50 25.36 -15.55
C ALA A 23 3.65 24.96 -14.07
N PRO A 24 2.86 25.55 -13.14
CA PRO A 24 2.96 25.26 -11.72
C PRO A 24 2.84 23.75 -11.49
N ARG A 25 3.91 23.14 -10.97
CA ARG A 25 3.95 21.70 -10.71
C ARG A 25 3.10 21.42 -9.46
N PRO A 26 2.01 20.63 -9.55
CA PRO A 26 1.20 20.27 -8.40
C PRO A 26 2.03 19.40 -7.44
N SER A 27 2.44 20.02 -6.34
CA SER A 27 3.60 19.59 -5.56
C SER A 27 3.30 18.63 -4.41
N GLY A 28 2.03 18.39 -4.09
CA GLY A 28 1.66 17.64 -2.88
C GLY A 28 1.68 16.13 -3.06
N LYS A 29 1.47 15.64 -4.29
CA LYS A 29 1.19 14.22 -4.53
C LYS A 29 2.41 13.31 -4.44
N VAL A 30 3.60 13.82 -4.74
CA VAL A 30 4.84 13.02 -4.63
C VAL A 30 5.16 12.72 -3.16
N GLN A 31 4.87 13.65 -2.25
CA GLN A 31 5.04 13.42 -0.82
C GLN A 31 4.08 12.35 -0.27
N GLN A 32 2.88 12.23 -0.86
CA GLN A 32 1.90 11.19 -0.52
C GLN A 32 2.40 9.77 -0.81
N VAL A 33 3.40 9.59 -1.68
CA VAL A 33 4.01 8.27 -1.95
C VAL A 33 4.67 7.69 -0.69
N ARG A 34 5.31 8.52 0.15
CA ARG A 34 5.89 8.07 1.42
C ARG A 34 4.82 7.66 2.42
N VAL A 35 3.71 8.41 2.47
CA VAL A 35 2.54 8.07 3.29
C VAL A 35 1.96 6.73 2.85
N PHE A 36 1.78 6.53 1.55
CA PHE A 36 1.34 5.27 0.97
C PHE A 36 2.31 4.12 1.30
N ALA A 37 3.62 4.33 1.14
CA ALA A 37 4.61 3.31 1.47
C ALA A 37 4.53 2.90 2.94
N ALA A 38 4.39 3.86 3.87
CA ALA A 38 4.20 3.59 5.30
C ALA A 38 2.94 2.75 5.55
N LEU A 39 1.79 3.15 4.99
CA LEU A 39 0.52 2.43 5.13
C LEU A 39 0.63 1.00 4.59
N ASN A 40 1.24 0.82 3.41
CA ASN A 40 1.47 -0.50 2.82
C ASN A 40 2.44 -1.35 3.65
N GLY A 41 3.43 -0.73 4.30
CA GLY A 41 4.34 -1.38 5.23
C GLY A 41 3.62 -1.88 6.50
N VAL A 42 2.78 -1.05 7.11
CA VAL A 42 1.98 -1.43 8.30
C VAL A 42 1.03 -2.56 7.95
N GLN A 43 0.30 -2.46 6.84
CA GLN A 43 -0.58 -3.52 6.36
C GLN A 43 0.19 -4.82 6.10
N GLY A 44 1.35 -4.76 5.43
CA GLY A 44 2.20 -5.91 5.20
C GLY A 44 2.70 -6.56 6.50
N GLY A 45 3.06 -5.76 7.50
CA GLY A 45 3.46 -6.23 8.82
C GLY A 45 2.33 -6.97 9.55
N LEU A 46 1.11 -6.42 9.52
CA LEU A 46 -0.07 -7.07 10.09
C LEU A 46 -0.40 -8.40 9.39
N GLU A 47 -0.25 -8.46 8.06
CA GLU A 47 -0.47 -9.69 7.28
C GLU A 47 0.57 -10.76 7.57
N VAL A 48 1.84 -10.39 7.74
CA VAL A 48 2.88 -11.33 8.19
C VAL A 48 2.59 -11.84 9.59
N ALA A 49 2.24 -10.96 10.53
CA ALA A 49 1.92 -11.36 11.90
C ALA A 49 0.73 -12.33 11.95
N MET A 50 -0.35 -12.02 11.22
CA MET A 50 -1.51 -12.90 11.08
C MET A 50 -1.14 -14.23 10.40
N GLY A 51 -0.38 -14.19 9.30
CA GLY A 51 0.07 -15.39 8.58
C GLY A 51 0.88 -16.32 9.47
N LEU A 52 1.82 -15.78 10.25
CA LEU A 52 2.60 -16.53 11.24
C LEU A 52 1.71 -17.10 12.36
N MET A 53 0.73 -16.35 12.84
CA MET A 53 -0.24 -16.84 13.82
C MET A 53 -1.05 -18.02 13.27
N LEU A 54 -1.51 -17.95 12.02
CA LEU A 54 -2.23 -19.05 11.36
C LEU A 54 -1.35 -20.28 11.16
N LEU A 55 -0.06 -20.09 10.85
CA LEU A 55 0.91 -21.19 10.78
C LEU A 55 1.15 -21.85 12.14
N ALA A 56 1.30 -21.05 13.19
CA ALA A 56 1.41 -21.54 14.55
C ALA A 56 0.15 -22.33 14.94
N PHE A 57 -1.03 -21.83 14.60
CA PHE A 57 -2.28 -22.54 14.83
C PHE A 57 -2.32 -23.87 14.07
N ALA A 58 -1.97 -23.88 12.77
CA ALA A 58 -1.93 -25.11 11.98
C ALA A 58 -0.96 -26.16 12.54
N ALA A 59 0.18 -25.73 13.08
CA ALA A 59 1.19 -26.59 13.71
C ALA A 59 0.76 -27.11 15.09
N LEU A 60 0.08 -26.28 15.89
CA LEU A 60 -0.38 -26.62 17.24
C LEU A 60 -1.73 -27.37 17.24
N PHE A 61 -2.51 -27.27 16.15
CA PHE A 61 -3.85 -27.87 16.05
C PHE A 61 -3.88 -29.38 16.35
N PRO A 62 -2.97 -30.21 15.82
CA PRO A 62 -2.91 -31.64 16.17
C PRO A 62 -2.76 -31.88 17.68
N LEU A 63 -1.91 -31.09 18.34
CA LEU A 63 -1.61 -31.22 19.76
C LEU A 63 -2.79 -30.75 20.63
N LEU A 64 -3.54 -29.75 20.19
CA LEU A 64 -4.77 -29.31 20.87
C LEU A 64 -5.88 -30.36 20.78
N LEU A 65 -6.03 -31.03 19.64
CA LEU A 65 -7.02 -32.11 19.46
C LEU A 65 -6.73 -33.33 20.34
N GLU A 66 -5.46 -33.66 20.57
CA GLU A 66 -5.08 -34.80 21.41
C GLU A 66 -5.42 -34.55 22.90
N ASN A 67 -5.35 -33.30 23.34
CA ASN A 67 -5.53 -32.92 24.74
C ASN A 67 -6.98 -32.58 25.14
N ASP A 68 -7.90 -32.38 24.19
CA ASP A 68 -9.30 -32.03 24.49
C ASP A 68 -10.29 -33.18 24.16
N PRO A 69 -10.88 -33.83 25.17
CA PRO A 69 -11.82 -34.94 24.96
C PRO A 69 -13.13 -34.50 24.30
N ASN A 70 -13.50 -33.22 24.34
CA ASN A 70 -14.69 -32.70 23.66
C ASN A 70 -14.46 -32.59 22.15
N MET A 71 -13.25 -32.18 21.76
CA MET A 71 -12.83 -32.11 20.35
C MET A 71 -12.73 -33.52 19.72
N GLN A 72 -12.30 -34.53 20.49
CA GLN A 72 -12.25 -35.91 20.00
C GLN A 72 -13.63 -36.46 19.61
N ARG A 73 -14.71 -36.05 20.31
CA ARG A 73 -16.09 -36.48 20.00
C ARG A 73 -16.63 -35.90 18.70
N LEU A 74 -16.23 -34.68 18.36
CA LEU A 74 -16.54 -34.06 17.06
C LEU A 74 -15.77 -34.73 15.91
N ASN A 75 -14.71 -35.46 16.25
CA ASN A 75 -13.79 -36.07 15.32
C ASN A 75 -14.12 -37.54 15.05
N ASN A 76 -15.40 -37.91 14.90
CA ASN A 76 -15.80 -39.27 14.51
C ASN A 76 -15.24 -39.66 13.12
N ASP A 77 -14.91 -38.68 12.26
CA ASP A 77 -14.10 -38.81 11.02
C ASP A 77 -12.66 -38.29 11.16
N GLY A 78 -12.18 -38.22 12.41
CA GLY A 78 -10.81 -38.23 12.89
C GLY A 78 -9.76 -37.45 12.10
N ARG A 79 -9.35 -38.15 11.06
CA ARG A 79 -8.17 -37.86 10.28
C ARG A 79 -8.46 -36.90 9.13
N SER A 80 -9.64 -36.99 8.53
CA SER A 80 -10.03 -36.19 7.38
C SER A 80 -10.25 -34.73 7.78
N PHE A 81 -10.97 -34.50 8.88
CA PHE A 81 -11.21 -33.15 9.40
C PHE A 81 -9.92 -32.48 9.87
N GLN A 82 -9.07 -33.20 10.61
CA GLN A 82 -7.78 -32.69 11.06
C GLN A 82 -6.89 -32.29 9.89
N LEU A 83 -6.73 -33.18 8.88
CA LEU A 83 -5.91 -32.90 7.71
C LEU A 83 -6.46 -31.69 6.93
N PHE A 84 -7.78 -31.62 6.75
CA PHE A 84 -8.42 -30.49 6.10
C PHE A 84 -8.13 -29.16 6.81
N MET A 85 -8.32 -29.09 8.13
CA MET A 85 -8.05 -27.88 8.91
C MET A 85 -6.57 -27.49 8.90
N THR A 86 -5.66 -28.45 9.06
CA THR A 86 -4.21 -28.19 8.99
C THR A 86 -3.80 -27.67 7.61
N VAL A 87 -4.31 -28.25 6.52
CA VAL A 87 -4.03 -27.79 5.15
C VAL A 87 -4.65 -26.41 4.90
N LEU A 88 -5.87 -26.17 5.36
CA LEU A 88 -6.56 -24.90 5.17
C LEU A 88 -5.85 -23.76 5.92
N TYR A 89 -5.65 -23.89 7.22
CA TYR A 89 -4.98 -22.87 8.03
C TYR A 89 -3.49 -22.73 7.67
N GLY A 90 -2.81 -23.84 7.38
CA GLY A 90 -1.43 -23.83 6.92
C GLY A 90 -1.28 -23.13 5.57
N GLY A 91 -2.12 -23.48 4.60
CA GLY A 91 -2.14 -22.86 3.27
C GLY A 91 -2.44 -21.36 3.32
N LEU A 92 -3.45 -20.95 4.09
CA LEU A 92 -3.77 -19.54 4.30
C LEU A 92 -2.63 -18.79 5.03
N GLY A 93 -2.00 -19.44 6.02
CA GLY A 93 -0.85 -18.88 6.73
C GLY A 93 0.36 -18.65 5.84
N ILE A 94 0.72 -19.62 4.97
CA ILE A 94 1.80 -19.48 3.99
C ILE A 94 1.47 -18.36 3.01
N ALA A 95 0.28 -18.39 2.40
CA ALA A 95 -0.14 -17.40 1.42
C ALA A 95 -0.13 -15.98 2.01
N GLY A 96 -0.70 -15.80 3.21
CA GLY A 96 -0.71 -14.51 3.92
C GLY A 96 0.69 -14.01 4.26
N THR A 97 1.56 -14.89 4.73
CA THR A 97 2.96 -14.53 5.05
C THR A 97 3.74 -14.10 3.80
N VAL A 98 3.58 -14.81 2.67
CA VAL A 98 4.23 -14.45 1.40
C VAL A 98 3.70 -13.11 0.88
N CYS A 99 2.38 -12.90 0.88
CA CYS A 99 1.77 -11.63 0.48
C CYS A 99 2.26 -10.45 1.35
N GLY A 100 2.28 -10.63 2.67
CA GLY A 100 2.78 -9.62 3.60
C GLY A 100 4.27 -9.31 3.39
N ALA A 101 5.10 -10.33 3.16
CA ALA A 101 6.53 -10.15 2.86
C ALA A 101 6.76 -9.38 1.55
N LEU A 102 5.99 -9.68 0.50
CA LEU A 102 6.02 -8.94 -0.76
C LEU A 102 5.67 -7.46 -0.57
N ARG A 103 4.67 -7.16 0.28
CA ARG A 103 4.28 -5.78 0.62
C ARG A 103 5.36 -5.05 1.41
N LEU A 104 6.04 -5.71 2.35
CA LEU A 104 7.16 -5.13 3.08
C LEU A 104 8.34 -4.81 2.15
N MET A 105 8.67 -5.72 1.23
CA MET A 105 9.71 -5.46 0.21
C MET A 105 9.33 -4.31 -0.72
N ALA A 106 8.06 -4.24 -1.13
CA ALA A 106 7.56 -3.14 -1.96
C ALA A 106 7.55 -1.81 -1.19
N CYS A 107 7.23 -1.81 0.10
CA CYS A 107 7.33 -0.63 0.97
C CYS A 107 8.75 -0.06 0.95
N PHE A 108 9.76 -0.89 1.20
CA PHE A 108 11.16 -0.45 1.23
C PHE A 108 11.64 0.12 -0.12
N LYS A 109 11.21 -0.49 -1.22
CA LYS A 109 11.53 -0.02 -2.57
C LYS A 109 10.80 1.28 -2.93
N ASN A 110 9.51 1.36 -2.62
CA ASN A 110 8.69 2.55 -2.85
C ASN A 110 9.13 3.75 -2.01
N TRP A 111 9.64 3.51 -0.79
CA TRP A 111 10.18 4.57 0.07
C TRP A 111 11.33 5.34 -0.60
N ASN A 112 12.11 4.63 -1.42
CA ASN A 112 13.24 5.18 -2.17
C ASN A 112 12.87 5.57 -3.62
N PHE A 113 11.57 5.64 -3.96
CA PHE A 113 11.08 5.88 -5.33
C PHE A 113 11.66 4.92 -6.37
N ARG A 114 11.91 3.65 -6.00
CA ARG A 114 12.48 2.63 -6.89
C ARG A 114 11.49 1.51 -7.17
N GLY A 115 11.41 1.07 -8.42
CA GLY A 115 10.69 -0.15 -8.80
C GLY A 115 9.17 -0.01 -8.76
N ARG A 116 8.62 0.90 -9.58
CA ARG A 116 7.17 1.17 -9.69
C ARG A 116 6.34 -0.10 -9.89
N GLY A 117 6.85 -1.03 -10.70
CA GLY A 117 6.19 -2.31 -11.00
C GLY A 117 5.99 -3.18 -9.75
N LEU A 118 6.97 -3.23 -8.84
CA LEU A 118 6.85 -4.01 -7.60
C LEU A 118 5.81 -3.42 -6.66
N GLY A 119 5.67 -2.08 -6.64
CA GLY A 119 4.58 -1.40 -5.96
C GLY A 119 3.22 -1.86 -6.46
N MET A 120 2.98 -1.82 -7.78
CA MET A 120 1.72 -2.28 -8.37
C MET A 120 1.45 -3.76 -8.10
N ILE A 121 2.45 -4.62 -8.29
CA ILE A 121 2.32 -6.06 -8.04
C ILE A 121 1.94 -6.31 -6.57
N SER A 122 2.55 -5.59 -5.62
CA SER A 122 2.24 -5.75 -4.19
C SER A 122 0.82 -5.34 -3.81
N ILE A 123 0.24 -4.36 -4.52
CA ILE A 123 -1.15 -3.94 -4.32
C ILE A 123 -2.09 -5.07 -4.74
N PHE A 124 -1.88 -5.63 -5.93
CA PHE A 124 -2.69 -6.75 -6.43
C PHE A 124 -2.48 -8.03 -5.61
N ALA A 125 -1.25 -8.32 -5.19
CA ALA A 125 -0.95 -9.48 -4.35
C ALA A 125 -1.75 -9.47 -3.04
N GLY A 126 -1.99 -8.29 -2.47
CA GLY A 126 -2.82 -8.17 -1.28
C GLY A 126 -4.31 -7.93 -1.54
N MET A 127 -4.80 -8.09 -2.78
CA MET A 127 -6.21 -8.48 -2.95
C MET A 127 -6.43 -9.92 -2.52
N GLY A 128 -5.41 -10.78 -2.60
CA GLY A 128 -5.49 -12.16 -2.10
C GLY A 128 -5.79 -12.21 -0.61
N SER A 129 -5.28 -11.25 0.18
CA SER A 129 -5.58 -11.15 1.60
C SER A 129 -6.99 -10.61 1.90
N CYS A 130 -7.72 -10.03 0.93
CA CYS A 130 -9.13 -9.68 1.13
C CYS A 130 -10.01 -10.90 1.38
N ILE A 131 -9.57 -12.10 0.99
CA ILE A 131 -10.24 -13.36 1.31
C ILE A 131 -10.26 -13.58 2.83
N THR A 132 -9.25 -13.07 3.54
CA THR A 132 -9.27 -13.00 5.00
C THR A 132 -10.05 -11.77 5.43
N CYS A 133 -11.24 -11.98 5.98
CA CYS A 133 -12.23 -10.93 6.27
C CYS A 133 -11.70 -9.79 7.17
N TYR A 134 -10.65 -10.03 7.96
CA TYR A 134 -10.10 -9.04 8.88
C TYR A 134 -9.31 -7.92 8.18
N CYS A 135 -8.60 -8.22 7.09
CA CYS A 135 -7.73 -7.28 6.38
C CYS A 135 -8.41 -6.61 5.17
N ALA A 136 -9.63 -7.03 4.82
CA ALA A 136 -10.34 -6.59 3.63
C ALA A 136 -10.53 -5.05 3.55
N PRO A 137 -11.07 -4.34 4.56
CA PRO A 137 -11.34 -2.91 4.42
C PRO A 137 -10.06 -2.08 4.27
N THR A 138 -9.01 -2.42 5.02
CA THR A 138 -7.73 -1.72 4.94
C THR A 138 -6.98 -2.03 3.64
N ALA A 139 -7.01 -3.28 3.17
CA ALA A 139 -6.42 -3.67 1.89
C ALA A 139 -7.10 -2.95 0.72
N ILE A 140 -8.43 -2.84 0.73
CA ILE A 140 -9.19 -2.10 -0.31
C ILE A 140 -8.83 -0.61 -0.26
N ALA A 141 -8.77 0.00 0.92
CA ALA A 141 -8.42 1.40 1.07
C ALA A 141 -7.00 1.70 0.54
N VAL A 142 -6.01 0.88 0.92
CA VAL A 142 -4.62 1.00 0.43
C VAL A 142 -4.55 0.76 -1.07
N LEU A 143 -5.33 -0.18 -1.62
CA LEU A 143 -5.38 -0.44 -3.05
C LEU A 143 -5.89 0.77 -3.84
N VAL A 144 -7.04 1.33 -3.44
CA VAL A 144 -7.63 2.49 -4.12
C VAL A 144 -6.70 3.69 -4.00
N TYR A 145 -6.17 3.96 -2.80
CA TYR A 145 -5.25 5.06 -2.56
C TYR A 145 -3.95 4.92 -3.38
N GLY A 146 -3.36 3.72 -3.41
CA GLY A 146 -2.20 3.41 -4.21
C GLY A 146 -2.46 3.58 -5.70
N LEU A 147 -3.59 3.08 -6.21
CA LEU A 147 -3.94 3.20 -7.63
C LEU A 147 -4.07 4.66 -8.06
N ILE A 148 -4.75 5.49 -7.26
CA ILE A 148 -4.88 6.93 -7.53
C ILE A 148 -3.49 7.60 -7.60
N LEU A 149 -2.58 7.27 -6.68
CA LEU A 149 -1.22 7.80 -6.68
C LEU A 149 -0.39 7.32 -7.88
N TYR A 150 -0.43 6.03 -8.21
CA TYR A 150 0.39 5.46 -9.28
C TYR A 150 -0.07 5.83 -10.70
N LEU A 151 -1.32 6.25 -10.86
CA LEU A 151 -1.86 6.76 -12.11
C LEU A 151 -1.50 8.24 -12.35
N ASP A 152 -1.01 8.95 -11.33
CA ASP A 152 -0.61 10.34 -11.47
C ASP A 152 0.71 10.47 -12.27
N PRO A 153 0.76 11.31 -13.33
CA PRO A 153 1.93 11.45 -14.18
C PRO A 153 3.15 12.02 -13.44
N TYR A 154 2.96 12.89 -12.44
CA TYR A 154 4.07 13.45 -11.66
C TYR A 154 4.70 12.40 -10.75
N VAL A 155 3.89 11.51 -10.19
CA VAL A 155 4.40 10.36 -9.43
C VAL A 155 5.19 9.43 -10.35
N LYS A 156 4.69 9.18 -11.57
CA LYS A 156 5.42 8.36 -12.57
C LYS A 156 6.79 8.96 -12.91
N ASP A 157 6.87 10.27 -13.12
CA ASP A 157 8.12 10.96 -13.41
C ASP A 157 9.09 10.93 -12.22
N ALA A 158 8.59 11.11 -10.99
CA ALA A 158 9.38 10.96 -9.77
C ALA A 158 9.99 9.56 -9.62
N PHE A 159 9.25 8.50 -9.94
CA PHE A 159 9.79 7.13 -9.96
C PHE A 159 10.85 6.94 -11.05
N ALA A 160 10.70 7.58 -12.22
CA ALA A 160 11.71 7.54 -13.27
C ALA A 160 13.03 8.19 -12.82
N HIS A 161 12.96 9.30 -12.07
CA HIS A 161 14.15 9.92 -11.45
C HIS A 161 14.78 9.01 -10.38
N GLY A 162 13.98 8.33 -9.57
CA GLY A 162 14.49 7.37 -8.57
C GLY A 162 15.20 6.16 -9.20
N GLU A 163 14.72 5.69 -10.35
CA GLU A 163 15.34 4.62 -11.16
C GLU A 163 16.67 5.06 -11.78
N GLN A 164 16.83 6.34 -12.10
CA GLN A 164 18.11 6.94 -12.53
C GLN A 164 19.12 7.13 -11.38
N GLY A 165 18.74 6.78 -10.14
CA GLY A 165 19.61 6.88 -8.97
C GLY A 165 19.56 8.23 -8.26
N VAL A 166 18.63 9.12 -8.63
CA VAL A 166 18.43 10.38 -7.90
C VAL A 166 17.96 10.08 -6.47
N PRO A 167 18.58 10.67 -5.43
CA PRO A 167 18.19 10.41 -4.05
C PRO A 167 16.78 10.93 -3.77
N ALA A 168 16.00 10.19 -2.96
CA ALA A 168 14.60 10.48 -2.68
C ALA A 168 14.35 11.89 -2.12
N ASP A 169 15.27 12.41 -1.30
CA ASP A 169 15.13 13.75 -0.71
C ASP A 169 15.26 14.86 -1.75
N LYS A 170 16.12 14.66 -2.76
CA LYS A 170 16.22 15.58 -3.90
C LYS A 170 14.96 15.55 -4.75
N ILE A 171 14.41 14.35 -5.00
CA ILE A 171 13.13 14.21 -5.70
C ILE A 171 12.04 14.96 -4.93
N LEU A 172 11.93 14.77 -3.62
CA LEU A 172 10.92 15.50 -2.84
C LEU A 172 11.14 17.01 -2.83
N TYR A 173 12.39 17.47 -2.76
CA TYR A 173 12.72 18.89 -2.86
C TYR A 173 12.26 19.48 -4.20
N ASP A 174 12.63 18.82 -5.32
CA ASP A 174 12.28 19.25 -6.68
C ASP A 174 10.77 19.27 -6.96
N TYR A 175 10.02 18.44 -6.22
CA TYR A 175 8.58 18.31 -6.33
C TYR A 175 7.81 18.99 -5.20
N SER A 176 8.46 19.65 -4.25
CA SER A 176 7.79 20.46 -3.22
C SER A 176 7.58 21.89 -3.74
N ALA A 177 6.38 22.47 -3.59
CA ALA A 177 6.03 23.79 -4.16
C ALA A 177 6.83 24.93 -3.52
N TYR A 178 7.55 24.66 -2.43
CA TYR A 178 8.28 25.66 -1.71
C TYR A 178 9.67 25.85 -2.32
N ARG A 179 9.74 26.69 -3.37
CA ARG A 179 10.98 27.41 -3.68
C ARG A 179 10.92 28.75 -2.97
N PRO A 180 11.72 28.99 -1.91
CA PRO A 180 11.87 30.35 -1.42
C PRO A 180 12.46 31.18 -2.56
N THR A 181 11.69 32.14 -3.07
CA THR A 181 12.21 33.15 -3.99
C THR A 181 13.14 34.05 -3.20
N THR A 182 14.44 33.86 -3.39
CA THR A 182 15.50 34.77 -2.93
C THR A 182 15.66 35.92 -3.91
#